data_AF-A0A7M2X0A0-F1
#
_entry.id   AF-A0A7M2X0A0-F1
#
_cell.length_a   1.000
_cell.length_b   1.000
_cell.length_c   1.000
_cell.angle_alpha   90.00
_cell.angle_beta   90.00
_cell.angle_gamma   90.00
#
_symmetry.space_group_name_H-M   'P 1'
#
loop_
_entity.id
_entity.type
_entity.pdbx_description
1 polymer ?
#
loop_
_entity_poly.entity_id
_entity_poly.type
_entity_poly.pdbx_seq_one_letter_code
_entity_poly.pdbx_strand_id
1 'polypeptide(L)'
;MLTVRQIERLYVARDFSRLLHDLTSHRADALIRWDKQANRSVLAAAMSAIRLDELSQAHHAFCGTMVRAVLAAQEADGGWGDPLSTALCLRALLASKGNGASIDRGMAYLAAVQQDAGSFPAGPFRRMPADGHVTTSVLYLLGEFETFAAAVDGLGAADWIEHNLATLDDPTRVLWRHGSVRSRRGGPGAPRLIRRPASEHVAKVA
;
A
#
# COMPACT_ATOMS: atom_id res chain seq x y z
N MET A 1 18.95 11.79 -5.05
CA MET A 1 19.02 10.34 -4.84
C MET A 1 19.72 10.07 -3.52
N LEU A 2 19.08 9.37 -2.58
CA LEU A 2 19.72 8.97 -1.32
C LEU A 2 20.63 7.75 -1.53
N THR A 3 21.80 7.75 -0.91
CA THR A 3 22.69 6.57 -0.87
C THR A 3 22.32 5.66 0.31
N VAL A 4 22.68 4.38 0.25
CA VAL A 4 22.46 3.42 1.35
C VAL A 4 22.98 3.95 2.69
N ARG A 5 24.17 4.56 2.70
CA ARG A 5 24.78 5.16 3.89
C ARG A 5 23.99 6.36 4.43
N GLN A 6 23.35 7.15 3.56
CA GLN A 6 22.50 8.26 4.00
C GLN A 6 21.19 7.74 4.61
N ILE A 7 20.58 6.71 4.01
CA ILE A 7 19.38 6.03 4.56
C ILE A 7 19.70 5.48 5.96
N GLU A 8 20.79 4.72 6.08
CA GLU A 8 21.24 4.14 7.34
C GLU A 8 21.50 5.21 8.40
N ARG A 9 22.23 6.27 8.05
CA ARG A 9 22.53 7.37 8.98
C ARG A 9 21.26 8.05 9.50
N LEU A 10 20.29 8.34 8.62
CA LEU A 10 19.03 8.98 9.03
C LEU A 10 18.20 8.05 9.91
N TYR A 11 18.16 6.75 9.59
CA TYR A 11 17.43 5.76 10.38
C TYR A 11 18.03 5.60 11.79
N VAL A 12 19.36 5.46 11.88
CA VAL A 12 20.08 5.35 13.16
C VAL A 12 19.93 6.61 14.01
N ALA A 13 19.94 7.79 13.37
CA ALA A 13 19.68 9.07 14.03
C ALA A 13 18.20 9.25 14.47
N ARG A 14 17.32 8.28 14.14
CA ARG A 14 15.87 8.31 14.40
C ARG A 14 15.15 9.49 13.76
N ASP A 15 15.70 10.05 12.69
CA ASP A 15 15.06 11.11 11.91
C ASP A 15 14.10 10.50 10.86
N PHE A 16 13.10 9.77 11.34
CA PHE A 16 12.21 8.97 10.49
C PHE A 16 11.34 9.84 9.57
N SER A 17 10.96 11.04 10.03
CA SER A 17 10.13 11.95 9.25
C SER A 17 10.90 12.46 8.02
N ARG A 18 12.13 12.91 8.22
CA ARG A 18 13.01 13.30 7.11
C ARG A 18 13.33 12.12 6.22
N LEU A 19 13.64 10.95 6.80
CA LEU A 19 13.92 9.75 6.03
C LEU A 19 12.75 9.38 5.11
N LEU A 20 11.52 9.33 5.63
CA LEU A 20 10.32 9.06 4.83
C LEU A 20 10.10 10.11 3.75
N HIS A 21 10.28 11.40 4.08
CA HIS A 21 10.20 12.48 3.11
C HIS A 21 11.21 12.28 1.97
N ASP A 22 12.50 12.11 2.29
CA ASP A 22 13.56 11.97 1.31
C ASP A 22 13.37 10.70 0.45
N LEU A 23 12.91 9.58 1.02
CA LEU A 23 12.65 8.33 0.29
C LEU A 23 11.42 8.40 -0.63
N THR A 24 10.51 9.36 -0.43
CA THR A 24 9.26 9.46 -1.20
C THR A 24 9.21 10.68 -2.10
N SER A 25 9.99 11.74 -1.80
CA SER A 25 10.16 12.92 -2.64
C SER A 25 10.41 12.50 -4.09
N HIS A 26 9.66 13.07 -5.03
CA HIS A 26 9.69 12.72 -6.47
C HIS A 26 9.01 11.41 -6.89
N ARG A 27 8.16 10.81 -6.06
CA ARG A 27 7.43 9.58 -6.40
C ARG A 27 5.95 9.71 -6.10
N ALA A 28 5.13 8.85 -6.71
CA ALA A 28 3.71 8.76 -6.36
C ALA A 28 3.51 8.39 -4.87
N ASP A 29 4.49 7.71 -4.25
CA ASP A 29 4.50 7.43 -2.82
C ASP A 29 4.48 8.70 -1.94
N ALA A 30 4.89 9.87 -2.47
CA ALA A 30 4.81 11.16 -1.74
C ALA A 30 3.37 11.66 -1.59
N LEU A 31 2.42 11.13 -2.37
CA LEU A 31 1.01 11.47 -2.24
C LEU A 31 0.37 10.79 -1.02
N ILE A 32 1.02 9.75 -0.47
CA ILE A 32 0.54 9.02 0.70
C ILE A 32 0.83 9.81 1.97
N ARG A 33 -0.17 9.93 2.84
CA ARG A 33 -0.14 10.72 4.09
C ARG A 33 0.56 9.99 5.23
N TRP A 34 1.88 9.81 5.11
CA TRP A 34 2.70 9.11 6.11
C TRP A 34 2.78 9.83 7.47
N ASP A 35 2.57 11.15 7.48
CA ASP A 35 2.65 12.00 8.66
C ASP A 35 1.58 11.68 9.72
N LYS A 36 0.43 11.13 9.29
CA LYS A 36 -0.69 10.79 10.16
C LYS A 36 -0.55 9.44 10.86
N GLN A 37 0.47 8.66 10.53
CA GLN A 37 0.64 7.30 11.05
C GLN A 37 1.43 7.28 12.35
N ALA A 38 0.97 6.47 13.32
CA ALA A 38 1.54 6.41 14.66
C ALA A 38 2.95 5.78 14.67
N ASN A 39 3.21 4.80 13.82
CA ASN A 39 4.43 3.98 13.88
C ASN A 39 5.48 4.35 12.81
N ARG A 40 5.97 5.60 12.85
CA ARG A 40 6.88 6.14 11.82
C ARG A 40 8.19 5.37 11.66
N SER A 41 8.71 4.76 12.72
CA SER A 41 9.95 3.97 12.64
C SER A 41 9.79 2.74 11.75
N VAL A 42 8.68 2.02 11.90
CA VAL A 42 8.37 0.82 11.09
C VAL A 42 8.09 1.20 9.64
N LEU A 43 7.36 2.30 9.40
CA LEU A 43 7.13 2.79 8.04
C LEU A 43 8.44 3.21 7.36
N ALA A 44 9.32 3.88 8.09
CA ALA A 44 10.65 4.24 7.60
C ALA A 44 11.48 2.99 7.28
N ALA A 45 11.39 1.93 8.10
CA ALA A 45 12.06 0.66 7.84
C ALA A 45 11.51 -0.02 6.57
N ALA A 46 10.19 -0.13 6.44
CA ALA A 46 9.53 -0.72 5.29
C ALA A 46 9.88 0.03 3.99
N MET A 47 9.79 1.37 4.00
CA MET A 47 10.15 2.19 2.84
C MET A 47 11.65 2.08 2.51
N SER A 48 12.52 1.99 3.53
CA SER A 48 13.95 1.78 3.32
C SER A 48 14.22 0.42 2.65
N ALA A 49 13.57 -0.66 3.10
CA ALA A 49 13.72 -1.98 2.49
C ALA A 49 13.26 -1.98 1.02
N ILE A 50 12.10 -1.40 0.71
CA ILE A 50 11.60 -1.25 -0.67
C ILE A 50 12.62 -0.49 -1.53
N ARG A 51 13.19 0.60 -1.02
CA ARG A 51 14.15 1.42 -1.77
C ARG A 51 15.48 0.73 -2.01
N LEU A 52 15.96 -0.03 -1.03
CA LEU A 52 17.17 -0.83 -1.19
C LEU A 52 16.95 -1.91 -2.26
N ASP A 53 15.79 -2.57 -2.27
CA ASP A 53 15.45 -3.54 -3.30
C ASP A 53 15.40 -2.91 -4.71
N GLU A 54 14.70 -1.79 -4.87
CA GLU A 54 14.60 -1.06 -6.15
C GLU A 54 15.96 -0.59 -6.68
N LEU A 55 16.92 -0.30 -5.80
CA LEU A 55 18.30 0.06 -6.15
C LEU A 55 19.21 -1.16 -6.37
N SER A 56 18.65 -2.38 -6.39
CA SER A 56 19.39 -3.64 -6.45
C SER A 56 20.40 -3.82 -5.29
N GLN A 57 20.10 -3.23 -4.13
CA GLN A 57 20.88 -3.27 -2.89
C GLN A 57 20.24 -4.16 -1.81
N ALA A 58 19.32 -5.05 -2.18
CA ALA A 58 18.67 -5.97 -1.23
C ALA A 58 19.67 -6.86 -0.46
N HIS A 59 20.85 -7.12 -1.03
CA HIS A 59 21.93 -7.89 -0.41
C HIS A 59 22.69 -7.13 0.69
N HIS A 60 22.53 -5.82 0.79
CA HIS A 60 23.20 -5.02 1.82
C HIS A 60 22.68 -5.39 3.21
N ALA A 61 23.58 -5.56 4.19
CA ALA A 61 23.21 -6.02 5.53
C ALA A 61 22.14 -5.15 6.21
N PHE A 62 22.16 -3.84 5.94
CA PHE A 62 21.15 -2.89 6.41
C PHE A 62 19.72 -3.24 5.94
N CYS A 63 19.54 -3.80 4.74
CA CYS A 63 18.23 -4.25 4.27
C CYS A 63 17.65 -5.35 5.18
N GLY A 64 18.46 -6.35 5.53
CA GLY A 64 18.06 -7.39 6.48
C GLY A 64 17.69 -6.84 7.86
N THR A 65 18.34 -5.76 8.31
CA THR A 65 17.96 -5.06 9.54
C THR A 65 16.59 -4.39 9.43
N MET A 66 16.28 -3.76 8.29
CA MET A 66 14.96 -3.16 8.05
C MET A 66 13.85 -4.22 7.99
N VAL A 67 14.08 -5.33 7.29
CA VAL A 67 13.13 -6.44 7.22
C VAL A 67 12.86 -7.02 8.61
N ARG A 68 13.90 -7.26 9.43
CA ARG A 68 13.72 -7.71 10.82
C ARG A 68 12.94 -6.71 11.67
N ALA A 69 13.17 -5.40 11.50
CA ALA A 69 12.42 -4.37 12.20
C ALA A 69 10.93 -4.39 11.83
N VAL A 70 10.61 -4.59 10.55
CA VAL A 70 9.22 -4.77 10.08
C VAL A 70 8.60 -6.03 10.70
N LEU A 71 9.28 -7.18 10.62
CA LEU A 71 8.77 -8.44 11.16
C LEU A 71 8.53 -8.39 12.68
N ALA A 72 9.44 -7.78 13.44
CA ALA A 72 9.34 -7.67 14.89
C ALA A 72 8.20 -6.75 15.36
N ALA A 73 7.70 -5.89 14.49
CA ALA A 73 6.63 -4.95 14.80
C ALA A 73 5.22 -5.46 14.43
N GLN A 74 5.10 -6.67 13.88
CA GLN A 74 3.80 -7.24 13.55
C GLN A 74 3.00 -7.52 14.83
N GLU A 75 1.76 -7.05 14.86
CA GLU A 75 0.86 -7.22 16.00
C GLU A 75 0.20 -8.60 16.03
N ALA A 76 -0.47 -8.93 17.13
CA ALA A 76 -1.09 -10.24 17.35
C ALA A 76 -2.23 -10.53 16.36
N ASP A 77 -2.88 -9.50 15.83
CA ASP A 77 -3.91 -9.59 14.79
C ASP A 77 -3.34 -9.79 13.37
N GLY A 78 -2.02 -9.78 13.23
CA GLY A 78 -1.32 -9.90 11.95
C GLY A 78 -1.06 -8.58 11.24
N GLY A 79 -1.62 -7.46 11.72
CA GLY A 79 -1.43 -6.14 11.15
C GLY A 79 -0.20 -5.41 11.68
N TRP A 80 -0.06 -4.15 11.22
CA TRP A 80 0.91 -3.16 11.72
C TRP A 80 0.20 -1.88 12.18
N GLY A 81 -0.93 -2.05 12.88
CA GLY A 81 -1.72 -0.98 13.49
C GLY A 81 -2.89 -0.45 12.65
N ASP A 82 -2.76 -0.40 11.33
CA ASP A 82 -3.83 0.04 10.42
C ASP A 82 -3.65 -0.55 8.99
N PRO A 83 -4.67 -0.45 8.11
CA PRO A 83 -4.59 -1.01 6.76
C PRO A 83 -3.47 -0.43 5.89
N LEU A 84 -3.19 0.87 6.00
CA LEU A 84 -2.15 1.53 5.19
C LEU A 84 -0.76 1.11 5.66
N SER A 85 -0.52 1.13 6.96
CA SER A 85 0.75 0.66 7.55
C SER A 85 0.99 -0.81 7.23
N THR A 86 -0.05 -1.64 7.34
CA THR A 86 0.01 -3.06 6.96
C THR A 86 0.35 -3.23 5.48
N ALA A 87 -0.27 -2.46 4.59
CA ALA A 87 0.00 -2.55 3.15
C ALA A 87 1.44 -2.17 2.79
N LEU A 88 2.01 -1.14 3.44
CA LEU A 88 3.41 -0.77 3.21
C LEU A 88 4.37 -1.86 3.70
N CYS A 89 4.11 -2.42 4.89
CA CYS A 89 4.93 -3.49 5.46
C CYS A 89 4.88 -4.75 4.59
N LEU A 90 3.69 -5.15 4.13
CA LEU A 90 3.54 -6.26 3.19
C LEU A 90 4.30 -6.03 1.88
N ARG A 91 4.22 -4.82 1.29
CA ARG A 91 4.99 -4.48 0.10
C ARG A 91 6.50 -4.64 0.32
N ALA A 92 7.02 -4.24 1.48
CA ALA A 92 8.43 -4.40 1.82
C ALA A 92 8.85 -5.88 1.94
N LEU A 93 8.01 -6.72 2.55
CA LEU A 93 8.26 -8.15 2.68
C LEU A 93 8.20 -8.86 1.31
N LEU A 94 7.22 -8.52 0.48
CA LEU A 94 7.06 -9.07 -0.87
C LEU A 94 8.19 -8.64 -1.81
N ALA A 95 8.62 -7.38 -1.76
CA ALA A 95 9.76 -6.88 -2.54
C ALA A 95 11.06 -7.65 -2.22
N SER A 96 11.25 -8.00 -0.95
CA SER A 96 12.40 -8.80 -0.49
C SER A 96 12.34 -10.28 -0.93
N LYS A 97 11.38 -10.65 -1.80
CA LYS A 97 11.06 -12.03 -2.22
C LYS A 97 10.81 -12.96 -1.01
N GLY A 98 10.36 -12.38 0.10
CA GLY A 98 10.03 -13.12 1.30
C GLY A 98 8.80 -13.99 1.07
N ASN A 99 8.76 -15.11 1.76
CA ASN A 99 7.58 -15.93 1.95
C ASN A 99 7.43 -16.27 3.43
N GLY A 100 6.21 -16.57 3.88
CA GLY A 100 5.97 -17.11 5.21
C GLY A 100 4.88 -16.43 6.00
N ALA A 101 4.70 -16.94 7.23
CA ALA A 101 3.54 -16.68 8.07
C ALA A 101 3.24 -15.19 8.33
N SER A 102 4.24 -14.32 8.35
CA SER A 102 4.00 -12.88 8.52
C SER A 102 3.25 -12.25 7.34
N ILE A 103 3.52 -12.68 6.11
CA ILE A 103 2.80 -12.19 4.92
C ILE A 103 1.36 -12.71 4.97
N ASP A 104 1.18 -14.00 5.25
CA ASP A 104 -0.15 -14.63 5.31
C ASP A 104 -1.04 -13.97 6.37
N ARG A 105 -0.49 -13.72 7.57
CA ARG A 105 -1.20 -13.02 8.64
C ARG A 105 -1.54 -11.57 8.27
N GLY A 106 -0.63 -10.85 7.60
CA GLY A 106 -0.90 -9.48 7.15
C GLY A 106 -1.96 -9.42 6.06
N MET A 107 -1.97 -10.38 5.14
CA MET A 107 -3.02 -10.51 4.12
C MET A 107 -4.37 -10.84 4.75
N ALA A 108 -4.39 -11.78 5.71
CA ALA A 108 -5.60 -12.13 6.47
C ALA A 108 -6.14 -10.93 7.26
N TYR A 109 -5.26 -10.12 7.86
CA TYR A 109 -5.63 -8.86 8.49
C TYR A 109 -6.33 -7.92 7.50
N LEU A 110 -5.74 -7.67 6.33
CA LEU A 110 -6.34 -6.79 5.32
C LEU A 110 -7.71 -7.30 4.86
N ALA A 111 -7.84 -8.61 4.62
CA ALA A 111 -9.11 -9.23 4.27
C ALA A 111 -10.17 -9.02 5.37
N ALA A 112 -9.79 -9.19 6.64
CA ALA A 112 -10.70 -9.05 7.77
C ALA A 112 -11.20 -7.61 7.99
N VAL A 113 -10.38 -6.60 7.68
CA VAL A 113 -10.74 -5.18 7.83
C VAL A 113 -11.38 -4.58 6.58
N GLN A 114 -11.30 -5.27 5.42
CA GLN A 114 -11.97 -4.84 4.20
C GLN A 114 -13.49 -4.87 4.37
N GLN A 115 -14.17 -3.80 3.99
CA GLN A 115 -15.63 -3.71 4.06
C GLN A 115 -16.29 -4.50 2.93
N ASP A 116 -17.58 -4.81 3.07
CA ASP A 116 -18.33 -5.60 2.08
C ASP A 116 -18.34 -4.95 0.68
N ALA A 117 -18.24 -3.61 0.63
CA ALA A 117 -18.12 -2.86 -0.62
C ALA A 117 -16.68 -2.79 -1.18
N GLY A 118 -15.73 -3.55 -0.60
CA GLY A 118 -14.32 -3.59 -1.02
C GLY A 118 -13.43 -2.47 -0.47
N SER A 119 -14.00 -1.40 0.10
CA SER A 119 -13.22 -0.29 0.66
C SER A 119 -12.50 -0.63 1.97
N PHE A 120 -11.49 0.17 2.32
CA PHE A 120 -10.74 0.07 3.56
C PHE A 120 -11.04 1.25 4.50
N PRO A 121 -11.13 1.01 5.83
CA PRO A 121 -11.28 2.07 6.82
C PRO A 121 -9.98 2.86 7.06
N ALA A 122 -10.10 4.05 7.67
CA ALA A 122 -8.96 4.87 8.09
C ALA A 122 -8.16 4.31 9.29
N GLY A 123 -8.61 3.24 9.93
CA GLY A 123 -8.01 2.68 11.14
C GLY A 123 -8.22 1.18 11.25
N PRO A 124 -7.88 0.56 12.39
CA PRO A 124 -7.80 -0.90 12.51
C PRO A 124 -9.15 -1.63 12.52
N PHE A 125 -10.26 -0.91 12.65
CA PHE A 125 -11.56 -1.53 12.84
C PHE A 125 -12.42 -1.43 11.58
N ARG A 126 -12.90 -2.59 11.10
CA ARG A 126 -13.81 -2.71 9.94
C ARG A 126 -15.00 -1.76 9.97
N ARG A 127 -15.56 -1.51 11.16
CA ARG A 127 -16.73 -0.64 11.41
C ARG A 127 -16.48 0.87 11.27
N MET A 128 -15.23 1.30 11.13
CA MET A 128 -14.93 2.71 10.87
C MET A 128 -15.39 3.10 9.45
N PRO A 129 -15.67 4.39 9.19
CA PRO A 129 -16.00 4.83 7.84
C PRO A 129 -14.93 4.45 6.82
N ALA A 130 -15.38 4.12 5.61
CA ALA A 130 -14.51 3.91 4.46
C ALA A 130 -13.65 5.17 4.22
N ASP A 131 -12.38 4.96 3.88
CA ASP A 131 -11.44 6.03 3.57
C ASP A 131 -10.88 5.81 2.16
N GLY A 132 -11.19 6.75 1.26
CA GLY A 132 -10.76 6.64 -0.13
C GLY A 132 -9.25 6.78 -0.31
N HIS A 133 -8.57 7.52 0.57
CA HIS A 133 -7.12 7.66 0.52
C HIS A 133 -6.42 6.35 0.92
N VAL A 134 -6.88 5.71 2.01
CA VAL A 134 -6.38 4.41 2.44
C VAL A 134 -6.67 3.35 1.39
N THR A 135 -7.91 3.24 0.91
CA THR A 135 -8.30 2.27 -0.12
C THR A 135 -7.42 2.41 -1.37
N THR A 136 -7.23 3.64 -1.86
CA THR A 136 -6.37 3.92 -3.02
C THR A 136 -4.91 3.56 -2.75
N SER A 137 -4.41 3.89 -1.56
CA SER A 137 -3.02 3.62 -1.18
C SER A 137 -2.75 2.11 -1.06
N VAL A 138 -3.67 1.34 -0.47
CA VAL A 138 -3.57 -0.14 -0.39
C VAL A 138 -3.47 -0.74 -1.79
N LEU A 139 -4.37 -0.35 -2.71
CA LEU A 139 -4.33 -0.83 -4.10
C LEU A 139 -3.06 -0.40 -4.84
N TYR A 140 -2.60 0.83 -4.64
CA TYR A 140 -1.36 1.30 -5.25
C TYR A 140 -0.12 0.55 -4.72
N LEU A 141 -0.11 0.20 -3.43
CA LEU A 141 1.01 -0.51 -2.80
C LEU A 141 1.02 -2.01 -3.13
N LEU A 142 -0.15 -2.64 -3.20
CA LEU A 142 -0.25 -4.11 -3.24
C LEU A 142 -0.94 -4.68 -4.48
N GLY A 143 -1.62 -3.86 -5.29
CA GLY A 143 -2.51 -4.34 -6.35
C GLY A 143 -1.83 -5.11 -7.49
N GLU A 144 -0.50 -5.15 -7.55
CA GLU A 144 0.25 -5.94 -8.53
C GLU A 144 0.64 -7.35 -8.06
N PHE A 145 0.45 -7.67 -6.77
CA PHE A 145 0.84 -8.96 -6.21
C PHE A 145 -0.32 -9.95 -6.24
N GLU A 146 -0.08 -11.15 -6.79
CA GLU A 146 -1.08 -12.22 -6.85
C GLU A 146 -1.57 -12.66 -5.46
N THR A 147 -0.68 -12.67 -4.47
CA THR A 147 -1.03 -13.01 -3.08
C THR A 147 -2.03 -12.03 -2.47
N PHE A 148 -1.98 -10.75 -2.87
CA PHE A 148 -2.98 -9.76 -2.46
C PHE A 148 -4.32 -10.05 -3.13
N ALA A 149 -4.33 -10.30 -4.44
CA ALA A 149 -5.54 -10.63 -5.18
C ALA A 149 -6.23 -11.92 -4.71
N ALA A 150 -5.47 -12.87 -4.16
CA ALA A 150 -6.01 -14.10 -3.58
C ALA A 150 -6.66 -13.89 -2.19
N ALA A 151 -6.24 -12.87 -1.44
CA ALA A 151 -6.69 -12.65 -0.07
C ALA A 151 -7.78 -11.57 0.05
N VAL A 152 -7.76 -10.58 -0.83
CA VAL A 152 -8.56 -9.35 -0.73
C VAL A 152 -9.36 -9.16 -2.01
N ASP A 153 -10.60 -8.64 -1.88
CA ASP A 153 -11.39 -8.23 -3.05
C ASP A 153 -10.86 -6.91 -3.63
N GLY A 154 -9.74 -7.00 -4.36
CA GLY A 154 -9.11 -5.85 -5.00
C GLY A 154 -9.95 -5.23 -6.11
N LEU A 155 -10.85 -6.00 -6.74
CA LEU A 155 -11.77 -5.50 -7.76
C LEU A 155 -12.89 -4.68 -7.14
N GLY A 156 -13.54 -5.17 -6.07
CA GLY A 156 -14.52 -4.40 -5.32
C GLY A 156 -13.94 -3.09 -4.79
N ALA A 157 -12.69 -3.10 -4.30
CA ALA A 157 -11.99 -1.89 -3.89
C ALA A 157 -11.80 -0.89 -5.04
N ALA A 158 -11.44 -1.36 -6.23
CA ALA A 158 -11.29 -0.52 -7.42
C ALA A 158 -12.62 0.06 -7.88
N ASP A 159 -13.67 -0.76 -7.95
CA ASP A 159 -15.02 -0.33 -8.33
C ASP A 159 -15.57 0.71 -7.35
N TRP A 160 -15.32 0.52 -6.05
CA TRP A 160 -15.68 1.49 -5.02
C TRP A 160 -14.98 2.85 -5.24
N ILE A 161 -13.68 2.86 -5.58
CA ILE A 161 -12.96 4.11 -5.88
C ILE A 161 -13.53 4.80 -7.12
N GLU A 162 -13.79 4.06 -8.19
CA GLU A 162 -14.34 4.61 -9.43
C GLU A 162 -15.73 5.22 -9.20
N HIS A 163 -16.59 4.56 -8.39
CA HIS A 163 -17.90 5.08 -8.02
C HIS A 163 -17.80 6.38 -7.19
N ASN A 164 -16.76 6.52 -6.37
CA ASN A 164 -16.56 7.67 -5.49
C ASN A 164 -15.58 8.71 -6.05
N LEU A 165 -15.09 8.57 -7.27
CA LEU A 165 -13.97 9.36 -7.80
C LEU A 165 -14.18 10.89 -7.74
N ALA A 166 -15.44 11.32 -7.90
CA ALA A 166 -15.84 12.72 -7.85
C ALA A 166 -15.73 13.34 -6.44
N THR A 167 -15.87 12.54 -5.39
CA THR A 167 -15.85 13.00 -3.98
C THR A 167 -14.45 12.93 -3.35
N LEU A 168 -13.51 12.22 -3.97
CA LEU A 168 -12.13 12.12 -3.50
C LEU A 168 -11.39 13.46 -3.64
N ASP A 169 -10.31 13.65 -2.87
CA ASP A 169 -9.43 14.81 -3.06
C ASP A 169 -8.46 14.63 -4.24
N ASP A 170 -7.85 15.73 -4.68
CA ASP A 170 -6.90 15.73 -5.80
C ASP A 170 -5.72 14.77 -5.62
N PRO A 171 -5.00 14.77 -4.47
CA PRO A 171 -3.90 13.83 -4.27
C PRO A 171 -4.34 12.37 -4.40
N THR A 172 -5.51 12.01 -3.86
CA THR A 172 -6.04 10.64 -3.93
C THR A 172 -6.42 10.28 -5.37
N ARG A 173 -7.04 11.17 -6.13
CA ARG A 173 -7.30 10.94 -7.57
C ARG A 173 -6.01 10.75 -8.37
N VAL A 174 -4.97 11.54 -8.09
CA VAL A 174 -3.66 11.40 -8.75
C VAL A 174 -3.06 10.04 -8.41
N LEU A 175 -3.08 9.65 -7.12
CA LEU A 175 -2.57 8.35 -6.67
C LEU A 175 -3.34 7.19 -7.32
N TRP A 176 -4.67 7.31 -7.47
CA TRP A 176 -5.48 6.31 -8.15
C TRP A 176 -5.11 6.14 -9.63
N ARG A 177 -4.80 7.23 -10.34
CA ARG A 177 -4.29 7.13 -11.72
C ARG A 177 -3.00 6.31 -11.81
N HIS A 178 -2.12 6.41 -10.81
CA HIS A 178 -0.93 5.56 -10.73
C HIS A 178 -1.28 4.11 -10.33
N GLY A 179 -2.11 3.92 -9.31
CA GLY A 179 -2.50 2.60 -8.80
C GLY A 179 -3.26 1.76 -9.82
N SER A 180 -4.25 2.34 -10.50
CA SER A 180 -5.07 1.65 -11.51
C SER A 180 -4.28 1.08 -12.69
N VAL A 181 -3.13 1.68 -13.03
CA VAL A 181 -2.22 1.14 -14.06
C VAL A 181 -1.49 -0.11 -13.56
N ARG A 182 -1.11 -0.14 -12.26
CA ARG A 182 -0.42 -1.28 -11.64
C ARG A 182 -1.36 -2.46 -11.44
N SER A 183 -2.56 -2.21 -10.92
CA SER A 183 -3.57 -3.25 -10.65
C SER A 183 -4.03 -4.00 -11.92
N ARG A 184 -3.88 -3.40 -13.11
CA ARG A 184 -4.24 -4.04 -14.40
C ARG A 184 -3.19 -5.03 -14.91
N ARG A 185 -1.99 -5.06 -14.35
CA ARG A 185 -0.87 -5.88 -14.86
C ARG A 185 -0.70 -7.23 -14.16
N GLY A 186 -1.35 -7.42 -13.01
CA GLY A 186 -1.07 -8.52 -12.08
C GLY A 186 -1.69 -9.89 -12.38
N GLY A 187 -1.86 -10.33 -13.64
CA GLY A 187 -2.26 -11.72 -13.84
C GLY A 187 -2.32 -12.25 -15.29
N PRO A 188 -1.71 -13.41 -15.58
CA PRO A 188 -2.00 -14.18 -16.80
C PRO A 188 -3.40 -14.79 -16.69
N GLY A 189 -4.37 -14.17 -17.38
CA GLY A 189 -5.77 -14.61 -17.38
C GLY A 189 -6.68 -13.82 -16.44
N ALA A 190 -6.17 -12.83 -15.72
CA ALA A 190 -7.03 -11.87 -15.02
C ALA A 190 -7.93 -11.19 -16.05
N PRO A 191 -9.27 -11.20 -15.88
CA PRO A 191 -10.15 -10.45 -16.76
C PRO A 191 -9.63 -9.02 -16.75
N ARG A 192 -9.16 -8.56 -17.92
CA ARG A 192 -8.76 -7.15 -18.06
C ARG A 192 -9.92 -6.36 -17.49
N LEU A 193 -9.63 -5.39 -16.63
CA LEU A 193 -10.55 -4.28 -16.36
C LEU A 193 -10.77 -3.56 -17.70
N ILE A 194 -11.56 -4.18 -18.57
CA ILE A 194 -12.09 -3.61 -19.79
C ILE A 194 -12.94 -2.49 -19.24
N ARG A 195 -12.48 -1.25 -19.46
CA ARG A 195 -13.30 -0.08 -19.22
C ARG A 195 -14.64 -0.37 -19.89
N ARG A 196 -15.68 -0.67 -19.11
CA ARG A 196 -17.03 -0.41 -19.59
C ARG A 196 -17.06 1.09 -19.90
N PRO A 197 -17.33 1.51 -21.14
CA PRO A 197 -17.40 2.93 -21.46
C PRO A 197 -18.40 3.58 -20.49
N ALA A 198 -17.98 4.62 -19.79
CA ALA A 198 -18.74 5.30 -18.74
C ALA A 198 -19.93 6.12 -19.28
N SER A 199 -20.55 5.71 -20.38
CA SER A 199 -21.60 6.49 -21.05
C SER A 199 -22.57 5.60 -21.84
N GLU A 200 -23.43 4.89 -21.11
CA GLU A 200 -24.79 4.56 -21.58
C GLU A 200 -25.80 4.96 -20.50
N HIS A 201 -25.72 6.21 -20.04
CA HIS A 201 -26.94 6.89 -19.58
C HIS A 201 -27.70 7.36 -20.81
N VAL A 202 -28.38 6.41 -21.43
CA VAL A 202 -29.47 6.70 -22.36
C VAL A 202 -30.58 7.33 -21.53
N ALA A 203 -30.69 8.65 -21.60
CA ALA A 203 -31.88 9.38 -21.20
C ALA A 203 -33.07 8.84 -22.01
N LYS A 204 -33.87 7.96 -21.41
CA LYS A 204 -35.26 7.75 -21.85
C LYS A 204 -36.10 8.85 -21.20
N VAL A 205 -36.16 9.99 -21.88
CA VAL A 205 -37.28 10.92 -21.75
C VAL A 205 -38.32 10.48 -22.76
N ALA A 206 -39.41 9.90 -22.26
CA ALA A 206 -40.70 9.80 -22.92
C ALA A 206 -41.78 9.76 -21.83
#